data_AF-A0A0C3CFT7-F1
#
_entry.id   AF-A0A0C3CFT7-F1
#
_cell.length_a   1.000
_cell.length_b   1.000
_cell.length_c   1.000
_cell.angle_alpha   90.00
_cell.angle_beta   90.00
_cell.angle_gamma   90.00
#
_symmetry.space_group_name_H-M   'P 1'
#
loop_
_entity.id
_entity.type
_entity.pdbx_description
1 polymer ?
#
loop_
_entity_poly.entity_id
_entity_poly.type
_entity_poly.pdbx_seq_one_letter_code
_entity_poly.pdbx_strand_id
1 'polypeptide(L)'
;MKRPLEDLAIKALAKKRANGEPHGIWEWLDLLRPLMGNEARELFESMRRGTVILLPRELFGASTHYLKPVEQEILDFGMDRESFEEGVVIGLRKWTRAEEAGLKEGDKILWYSPTWKCVDDFEAQMELFVESGGVEKRVVYWPRAFDKAQSWQMVKVGS
;
A
#
# COMPACT_ATOMS: atom_id res chain seq x y z
N MET A 1 -18.96 -19.03 21.33
CA MET A 1 -18.43 -18.96 19.95
C MET A 1 -17.28 -19.94 19.84
N LYS A 2 -17.39 -21.01 19.03
CA LYS A 2 -16.24 -21.89 18.76
C LYS A 2 -15.25 -21.10 17.92
N ARG A 3 -13.97 -21.17 18.28
CA ARG A 3 -12.90 -20.35 17.72
C ARG A 3 -11.97 -21.27 16.91
N PRO A 4 -12.39 -21.70 15.70
CA PRO A 4 -11.82 -22.86 15.03
C PRO A 4 -10.33 -22.71 14.73
N LEU A 5 -9.88 -21.51 14.33
CA LEU A 5 -8.46 -21.24 14.11
C LEU A 5 -7.65 -21.35 15.42
N GLU A 6 -8.15 -20.74 16.49
CA GLU A 6 -7.45 -20.71 17.77
C GLU A 6 -7.44 -22.09 18.44
N ASP A 7 -8.54 -22.83 18.35
CA ASP A 7 -8.71 -24.13 18.97
C ASP A 7 -8.03 -25.27 18.19
N LEU A 8 -8.06 -25.24 16.85
CA LEU A 8 -7.47 -26.29 16.02
C LEU A 8 -6.00 -26.06 15.71
N ALA A 9 -5.57 -24.82 15.51
CA ALA A 9 -4.21 -24.53 15.06
C ALA A 9 -3.37 -23.86 16.15
N ILE A 10 -3.76 -22.68 16.65
CA ILE A 10 -2.91 -21.86 17.54
C ILE A 10 -2.59 -22.59 18.84
N LYS A 11 -3.60 -23.06 19.57
CA LYS A 11 -3.40 -23.78 20.84
C LYS A 11 -2.69 -25.11 20.65
N ALA A 12 -3.01 -25.84 19.58
CA ALA A 12 -2.39 -27.11 19.26
C ALA A 12 -0.90 -26.94 18.97
N LEU A 13 -0.52 -25.95 18.15
CA LEU A 13 0.87 -25.65 17.84
C LEU A 13 1.65 -25.17 19.09
N ALA A 14 1.02 -24.34 19.93
CA ALA A 14 1.62 -23.90 21.19
C ALA A 14 1.90 -25.08 22.14
N LYS A 15 0.98 -26.05 22.22
CA LYS A 15 1.16 -27.28 23.01
C LYS A 15 2.29 -28.14 22.45
N LYS A 16 2.36 -28.33 21.13
CA LYS A 16 3.46 -29.05 20.46
C LYS A 16 4.81 -28.44 20.81
N ARG A 17 4.92 -27.12 20.71
CA ARG A 17 6.13 -26.38 21.10
C ARG A 17 6.50 -26.60 22.57
N ALA A 18 5.54 -26.49 23.49
CA ALA A 18 5.79 -26.69 24.92
C ALA A 18 6.27 -28.11 25.25
N ASN A 19 5.87 -29.10 24.46
CA ASN A 19 6.26 -30.50 24.62
C ASN A 19 7.56 -30.87 23.87
N GLY A 20 8.20 -29.93 23.16
CA GLY A 20 9.36 -30.22 22.32
C GLY A 20 9.02 -31.05 21.06
N GLU A 21 7.75 -31.11 20.67
CA GLU A 21 7.31 -31.76 19.42
C GLU A 21 7.60 -30.85 18.22
N PRO A 22 7.61 -31.38 16.98
CA PRO A 22 7.67 -30.57 15.77
C PRO A 22 6.60 -29.46 15.77
N HIS A 23 7.02 -28.23 15.45
CA HIS A 23 6.19 -27.03 15.49
C HIS A 23 6.71 -25.97 14.50
N GLY A 24 6.22 -26.02 13.27
CA GLY A 24 6.59 -25.08 12.22
C GLY A 24 5.45 -24.85 11.23
N ILE A 25 5.80 -24.26 10.09
CA ILE A 25 4.82 -23.94 9.05
C ILE A 25 4.11 -25.17 8.51
N TRP A 26 4.78 -26.32 8.44
CA TRP A 26 4.18 -27.56 7.94
C TRP A 26 3.16 -28.12 8.93
N GLU A 27 3.47 -28.12 10.22
CA GLU A 27 2.52 -28.52 11.26
C GLU A 27 1.34 -27.54 11.34
N TRP A 28 1.59 -26.25 11.16
CA TRP A 28 0.52 -25.25 11.06
C TRP A 28 -0.42 -25.54 9.88
N LEU A 29 0.12 -25.78 8.69
CA LEU A 29 -0.67 -26.09 7.49
C LEU A 29 -1.45 -27.40 7.65
N ASP A 30 -0.87 -28.40 8.31
CA ASP A 30 -1.55 -29.67 8.60
C ASP A 30 -2.70 -29.49 9.58
N LEU A 31 -2.53 -28.66 10.61
CA LEU A 31 -3.59 -28.31 11.57
C LEU A 31 -4.73 -27.51 10.92
N LEU A 32 -4.46 -26.75 9.87
CA LEU A 32 -5.47 -26.00 9.12
C LEU A 32 -6.22 -26.84 8.07
N ARG A 33 -5.66 -28.00 7.68
CA ARG A 33 -6.24 -28.86 6.63
C ARG A 33 -7.71 -29.24 6.87
N PRO A 34 -8.19 -29.53 8.10
CA PRO A 34 -9.60 -29.81 8.35
C PRO A 34 -10.54 -28.61 8.10
N LEU A 35 -10.01 -27.38 8.13
CA LEU A 35 -10.79 -26.15 7.91
C LEU A 35 -10.72 -25.67 6.46
N MET A 36 -9.55 -25.75 5.84
CA MET A 36 -9.27 -25.10 4.56
C MET A 36 -8.90 -26.10 3.44
N GLY A 37 -8.88 -27.40 3.73
CA GLY A 37 -8.38 -28.39 2.78
C GLY A 37 -6.93 -28.12 2.39
N ASN A 38 -6.62 -28.25 1.09
CA ASN A 38 -5.28 -27.99 0.56
C ASN A 38 -5.01 -26.50 0.27
N GLU A 39 -6.03 -25.64 0.33
CA GLU A 39 -5.93 -24.22 -0.05
C GLU A 39 -4.86 -23.48 0.77
N ALA A 40 -4.79 -23.72 2.08
CA ALA A 40 -3.80 -23.08 2.94
C ALA A 40 -2.35 -23.37 2.47
N ARG A 41 -2.09 -24.58 1.97
CA ARG A 41 -0.78 -24.97 1.44
C ARG A 41 -0.51 -24.33 0.09
N GLU A 42 -1.51 -24.27 -0.79
CA GLU A 42 -1.40 -23.62 -2.10
C GLU A 42 -1.15 -22.11 -1.97
N LEU A 43 -1.85 -21.46 -1.04
CA LEU A 43 -1.64 -20.05 -0.70
C LEU A 43 -0.25 -19.82 -0.13
N PHE A 44 0.23 -20.68 0.78
CA PHE A 44 1.58 -20.59 1.33
C PHE A 44 2.65 -20.73 0.23
N GLU A 45 2.52 -21.71 -0.66
CA GLU A 45 3.47 -21.89 -1.76
C GLU A 45 3.41 -20.75 -2.78
N SER A 46 2.23 -20.17 -3.01
CA SER A 46 2.07 -18.98 -3.87
C SER A 46 2.77 -17.76 -3.25
N MET A 47 2.60 -17.57 -1.93
CA MET A 47 3.31 -16.52 -1.17
C MET A 47 4.83 -16.73 -1.26
N ARG A 48 5.30 -17.97 -1.05
CA ARG A 48 6.73 -18.32 -1.11
C ARG A 48 7.35 -18.06 -2.49
N ARG A 49 6.58 -18.20 -3.56
CA ARG A 49 7.00 -17.91 -4.94
C ARG A 49 6.86 -16.43 -5.34
N GLY A 50 6.34 -15.57 -4.48
CA GLY A 50 6.02 -14.19 -4.84
C GLY A 50 4.89 -14.08 -5.87
N THR A 51 4.02 -15.09 -5.96
CA THR A 51 2.83 -15.04 -6.81
C THR A 51 1.78 -14.16 -6.14
N VAL A 52 1.10 -13.31 -6.93
CA VAL A 52 -0.01 -12.48 -6.43
C VAL A 52 -1.11 -13.38 -5.89
N ILE A 53 -1.46 -13.20 -4.62
CA ILE A 53 -2.57 -13.87 -3.97
C ILE A 53 -3.73 -12.88 -3.92
N LEU A 54 -4.79 -13.18 -4.68
CA LEU A 54 -6.05 -12.46 -4.57
C LEU A 54 -6.95 -13.21 -3.60
N LEU A 55 -7.45 -12.50 -2.59
CA LEU A 55 -8.45 -13.06 -1.70
C LEU A 55 -9.73 -13.29 -2.50
N PRO A 56 -10.30 -14.51 -2.51
CA PRO A 56 -11.55 -14.75 -3.19
C PRO A 56 -12.66 -13.91 -2.55
N ARG A 57 -13.67 -13.60 -3.35
CA ARG A 57 -14.79 -12.72 -2.97
C ARG A 57 -15.55 -13.23 -1.74
N GLU A 58 -15.50 -14.53 -1.51
CA GLU A 58 -16.20 -15.24 -0.44
C GLU A 58 -15.35 -15.39 0.83
N LEU A 59 -14.04 -15.12 0.76
CA LEU A 59 -13.18 -15.21 1.94
C LEU A 59 -13.64 -14.16 2.96
N PHE A 60 -13.79 -14.58 4.21
CA PHE A 60 -14.34 -13.83 5.36
C PHE A 60 -15.87 -13.83 5.55
N GLY A 61 -16.65 -14.56 4.76
CA GLY A 61 -18.12 -14.51 4.90
C GLY A 61 -18.67 -13.10 4.65
N ALA A 62 -17.84 -12.23 4.05
CA ALA A 62 -18.20 -10.90 3.63
C ALA A 62 -18.96 -10.99 2.31
N SER A 63 -20.18 -11.55 2.35
CA SER A 63 -21.15 -11.40 1.25
C SER A 63 -21.45 -9.94 0.92
N THR A 64 -20.97 -9.02 1.76
CA THR A 64 -21.11 -7.59 1.65
C THR A 64 -20.01 -6.92 0.84
N HIS A 65 -18.82 -7.51 0.64
CA HIS A 65 -17.71 -6.84 -0.06
C HIS A 65 -16.92 -7.77 -1.00
N TYR A 66 -16.25 -7.19 -1.99
CA TYR A 66 -15.34 -7.90 -2.89
C TYR A 66 -14.14 -7.03 -3.25
N LEU A 67 -13.00 -7.65 -3.59
CA LEU A 67 -11.86 -6.93 -4.14
C LEU A 67 -12.08 -6.66 -5.63
N LYS A 68 -12.15 -5.39 -5.99
CA LYS A 68 -12.23 -4.93 -7.38
C LYS A 68 -10.84 -4.47 -7.82
N PRO A 69 -10.28 -5.02 -8.92
CA PRO A 69 -9.09 -4.46 -9.52
C PRO A 69 -9.43 -3.07 -10.08
N VAL A 70 -8.60 -2.08 -9.79
CA VAL A 70 -8.70 -0.72 -10.31
C VAL A 70 -7.32 -0.24 -10.75
N GLU A 71 -7.29 0.70 -11.68
CA GLU A 71 -6.06 1.40 -12.04
C GLU A 71 -6.04 2.73 -11.29
N GLN A 72 -5.00 2.96 -10.51
CA GLN A 72 -4.81 4.20 -9.75
C GLN A 72 -3.49 4.85 -10.11
N GLU A 73 -3.50 6.17 -10.20
CA GLU A 73 -2.30 6.96 -10.38
C GLU A 73 -1.33 6.76 -9.22
N ILE A 74 -0.04 6.62 -9.56
CA ILE A 74 1.01 6.35 -8.57
C ILE A 74 1.34 7.63 -7.81
N LEU A 75 1.59 7.54 -6.49
CA LEU A 75 2.13 8.66 -5.72
C LEU A 75 3.45 9.13 -6.35
N ASP A 76 3.47 10.38 -6.81
CA ASP A 76 4.63 10.99 -7.42
C ASP A 76 4.65 12.50 -7.16
N PHE A 77 5.67 12.97 -6.43
CA PHE A 77 5.87 14.40 -6.19
C PHE A 77 6.49 15.13 -7.39
N GLY A 78 6.84 14.42 -8.46
CA GLY A 78 7.43 14.98 -9.67
C GLY A 78 8.88 15.44 -9.53
N MET A 79 9.46 15.34 -8.33
CA MET A 79 10.85 15.68 -7.99
C MET A 79 11.41 14.64 -7.00
N ASP A 80 12.68 14.76 -6.64
CA ASP A 80 13.30 13.88 -5.66
C ASP A 80 12.83 14.22 -4.24
N ARG A 81 12.60 13.20 -3.41
CA ARG A 81 12.08 13.40 -2.04
C ARG A 81 13.05 14.18 -1.15
N GLU A 82 14.35 14.10 -1.46
CA GLU A 82 15.42 14.87 -0.81
C GLU A 82 15.19 16.39 -0.92
N SER A 83 14.44 16.84 -1.94
CA SER A 83 14.06 18.26 -2.09
C SER A 83 13.41 18.86 -0.83
N PHE A 84 12.60 18.06 -0.11
CA PHE A 84 11.90 18.51 1.10
C PHE A 84 12.82 18.69 2.31
N GLU A 85 13.92 17.94 2.35
CA GLU A 85 14.91 17.99 3.43
C GLU A 85 15.94 19.09 3.15
N GLU A 86 16.40 19.19 1.90
CA GLU A 86 17.38 20.20 1.45
C GLU A 86 16.77 21.59 1.24
N GLY A 87 15.43 21.69 1.17
CA GLY A 87 14.74 22.97 0.99
C GLY A 87 14.93 23.58 -0.40
N VAL A 88 15.16 22.75 -1.42
CA VAL A 88 15.36 23.15 -2.81
C VAL A 88 14.80 22.08 -3.73
N VAL A 89 14.19 22.46 -4.85
CA VAL A 89 13.69 21.52 -5.85
C VAL A 89 14.86 20.85 -6.57
N ILE A 90 15.00 19.53 -6.38
CA ILE A 90 16.04 18.69 -6.96
C ILE A 90 15.39 17.59 -7.81
N GLY A 91 15.93 17.36 -9.01
CA GLY A 91 15.53 16.24 -9.84
C GLY A 91 14.10 16.36 -10.37
N LEU A 92 13.64 17.59 -10.65
CA LEU A 92 12.32 17.84 -11.24
C LEU A 92 12.22 17.14 -12.59
N ARG A 93 11.30 16.17 -12.65
CA ARG A 93 11.03 15.40 -13.86
C ARG A 93 10.11 16.18 -14.80
N LYS A 94 10.40 16.09 -16.09
CA LYS A 94 9.57 16.64 -17.16
C LYS A 94 8.24 15.91 -17.27
N TRP A 95 7.21 16.60 -17.75
CA TRP A 95 5.87 16.05 -18.00
C TRP A 95 5.20 15.52 -16.72
N THR A 96 5.54 16.12 -15.58
CA THR A 96 4.92 15.82 -14.29
C THR A 96 3.97 16.94 -13.89
N ARG A 97 2.99 16.61 -13.04
CA ARG A 97 2.05 17.61 -12.49
C ARG A 97 2.76 18.71 -11.70
N ALA A 98 3.92 18.40 -11.11
CA ALA A 98 4.78 19.37 -10.43
C ALA A 98 5.34 20.41 -11.41
N GLU A 99 5.86 19.96 -12.57
CA GLU A 99 6.32 20.86 -13.63
C GLU A 99 5.17 21.68 -14.22
N GLU A 100 4.03 21.05 -14.53
CA GLU A 100 2.84 21.74 -15.08
C GLU A 100 2.31 22.83 -14.14
N ALA A 101 2.41 22.60 -12.82
CA ALA A 101 2.05 23.58 -11.81
C ALA A 101 3.08 24.71 -11.64
N GLY A 102 4.20 24.66 -12.36
CA GLY A 102 5.16 25.73 -12.46
C GLY A 102 6.33 25.66 -11.48
N LEU A 103 6.58 24.52 -10.83
CA LEU A 103 7.86 24.30 -10.16
C LEU A 103 9.00 24.31 -11.17
N LYS A 104 10.17 24.76 -10.73
CA LYS A 104 11.39 24.75 -11.53
C LYS A 104 12.53 24.14 -10.72
N GLU A 105 13.46 23.49 -11.42
CA GLU A 105 14.70 23.00 -10.84
C GLU A 105 15.43 24.14 -10.13
N GLY A 106 15.88 23.91 -8.90
CA GLY A 106 16.59 24.91 -8.09
C GLY A 106 15.70 25.95 -7.40
N ASP A 107 14.36 25.89 -7.54
CA ASP A 107 13.46 26.71 -6.73
C ASP A 107 13.70 26.43 -5.23
N LYS A 108 13.88 27.47 -4.42
CA LYS A 108 14.07 27.31 -2.97
C LYS A 108 12.72 27.07 -2.31
N ILE A 109 12.58 25.98 -1.56
CA ILE A 109 11.35 25.64 -0.86
C ILE A 109 11.35 26.36 0.49
N LEU A 110 10.46 27.33 0.64
CA LEU A 110 10.29 28.11 1.88
C LEU A 110 9.36 27.38 2.86
N TRP A 111 8.37 26.68 2.32
CA TRP A 111 7.42 25.87 3.09
C TRP A 111 6.76 24.83 2.18
N TYR A 112 6.33 23.71 2.75
CA TYR A 112 5.51 22.71 2.05
C TYR A 112 4.49 22.06 2.98
N SER A 113 3.38 21.60 2.42
CA SER A 113 2.37 20.84 3.17
C SER A 113 2.91 19.45 3.55
N PRO A 114 2.51 18.87 4.70
CA PRO A 114 3.08 17.60 5.15
C PRO A 114 2.89 16.47 4.14
N THR A 115 3.99 15.87 3.67
CA THR A 115 4.00 14.86 2.60
C THR A 115 3.19 13.61 2.92
N TRP A 116 3.12 13.21 4.19
CA TRP A 116 2.35 12.05 4.64
C TRP A 116 0.85 12.18 4.33
N LYS A 117 0.30 13.39 4.28
CA LYS A 117 -1.11 13.59 3.88
C LYS A 117 -1.35 13.10 2.45
N CYS A 118 -0.39 13.32 1.56
CA CYS A 118 -0.47 12.88 0.18
C CYS A 118 -0.26 11.36 0.03
N VAL A 119 0.33 10.71 1.03
CA VAL A 119 0.47 9.24 1.11
C VAL A 119 -0.84 8.61 1.56
N ASP A 120 -1.45 9.17 2.61
CA ASP A 120 -2.64 8.61 3.26
C ASP A 120 -3.94 8.92 2.52
N ASP A 121 -4.04 10.09 1.90
CA ASP A 121 -5.22 10.54 1.16
C ASP A 121 -4.91 10.60 -0.34
N PHE A 122 -5.71 9.86 -1.11
CA PHE A 122 -5.57 9.79 -2.56
C PHE A 122 -5.85 11.13 -3.24
N GLU A 123 -6.74 11.95 -2.69
CA GLU A 123 -7.19 13.22 -3.27
C GLU A 123 -6.41 14.43 -2.74
N ALA A 124 -5.55 14.24 -1.74
CA ALA A 124 -4.78 15.33 -1.15
C ALA A 124 -3.85 16.00 -2.16
N GLN A 125 -3.86 17.34 -2.13
CA GLN A 125 -2.96 18.17 -2.92
C GLN A 125 -1.68 18.50 -2.15
N MET A 126 -0.58 18.55 -2.89
CA MET A 126 0.68 19.07 -2.43
C MET A 126 0.69 20.58 -2.61
N GLU A 127 1.14 21.29 -1.58
CA GLU A 127 1.25 22.74 -1.59
C GLU A 127 2.68 23.13 -1.19
N LEU A 128 3.29 24.04 -1.95
CA LEU A 128 4.60 24.59 -1.66
C LEU A 128 4.57 26.11 -1.78
N PHE A 129 5.27 26.79 -0.88
CA PHE A 129 5.72 28.16 -1.10
C PHE A 129 7.19 28.11 -1.47
N VAL A 130 7.52 28.64 -2.64
CA VAL A 130 8.88 28.59 -3.17
C VAL A 130 9.35 29.97 -3.61
N GLU A 131 10.65 30.20 -3.57
CA GLU A 131 11.31 31.36 -4.16
C GLU A 131 12.00 30.94 -5.47
N SER A 132 11.63 31.62 -6.57
CA SER A 132 12.17 31.38 -7.90
C SER A 132 12.73 32.69 -8.46
N GLY A 133 14.05 32.80 -8.57
CA GLY A 133 14.70 34.03 -9.06
C GLY A 133 14.36 35.28 -8.22
N GLY A 134 14.23 35.13 -6.90
CA GLY A 134 13.89 36.21 -5.97
C GLY A 134 12.40 36.54 -5.87
N VAL A 135 11.53 35.76 -6.51
CA VAL A 135 10.07 35.94 -6.42
C VAL A 135 9.44 34.75 -5.68
N GLU A 136 8.70 35.05 -4.61
CA GLU A 136 7.91 34.05 -3.90
C GLU A 136 6.63 33.71 -4.68
N LYS A 137 6.33 32.42 -4.81
CA LYS A 137 5.10 31.92 -5.42
C LYS A 137 4.57 30.72 -4.65
N ARG A 138 3.24 30.60 -4.65
CA ARG A 138 2.52 29.42 -4.17
C ARG A 138 2.31 28.47 -5.33
N VAL A 139 2.68 27.20 -5.16
CA VAL A 139 2.44 26.12 -6.12
C VAL A 139 1.58 25.06 -5.45
N VAL A 140 0.50 24.65 -6.14
CA VAL A 140 -0.42 23.62 -5.67
C VAL A 140 -0.65 22.62 -6.79
N TYR A 141 -0.49 21.33 -6.50
CA TYR A 141 -0.73 20.27 -7.48
C TYR A 141 -1.14 18.96 -6.82
N TRP A 142 -1.73 18.07 -7.60
CA TRP A 142 -2.04 16.71 -7.16
C TRP A 142 -0.81 15.81 -7.39
N PRO A 143 -0.15 15.30 -6.33
CA PRO A 143 1.15 14.62 -6.44
C PRO A 143 0.95 13.16 -6.86
N ARG A 144 0.52 13.00 -8.10
CA ARG A 144 0.29 11.72 -8.74
C ARG A 144 0.96 11.70 -10.10
N ALA A 145 1.44 10.54 -10.52
CA ALA A 145 1.92 10.32 -11.89
C ALA A 145 0.73 10.25 -12.86
N PHE A 146 1.00 10.46 -14.14
CA PHE A 146 0.02 10.11 -15.19
C PHE A 146 -0.05 8.59 -15.40
N ASP A 147 1.05 7.89 -15.11
CA ASP A 147 1.11 6.45 -15.08
C ASP A 147 0.28 5.88 -13.92
N LYS A 148 -0.35 4.73 -14.21
CA LYS A 148 -1.22 4.03 -13.27
C LYS A 148 -0.62 2.69 -12.89
N ALA A 149 -0.84 2.30 -11.63
CA ALA A 149 -0.60 0.95 -11.15
C ALA A 149 -1.94 0.23 -10.96
N GLN A 150 -1.93 -1.07 -11.20
CA GLN A 150 -3.04 -1.93 -10.78
C GLN A 150 -3.04 -2.02 -9.25
N SER A 151 -4.19 -1.70 -8.64
CA SER A 151 -4.46 -1.87 -7.22
C SER A 151 -5.78 -2.59 -7.01
N TRP A 152 -6.08 -2.96 -5.77
CA TRP A 152 -7.34 -3.62 -5.40
C TRP A 152 -8.06 -2.82 -4.33
N GLN A 153 -9.32 -2.48 -4.59
CA GLN A 153 -10.17 -1.79 -3.63
C GLN A 153 -11.25 -2.73 -3.11
N MET A 154 -11.55 -2.63 -1.83
CA MET A 154 -12.67 -3.33 -1.23
C MET A 154 -13.96 -2.56 -1.52
N VAL A 155 -14.86 -3.17 -2.31
CA VAL A 155 -16.11 -2.56 -2.77
C VAL A 155 -17.30 -3.31 -2.19
N LYS A 156 -18.36 -2.58 -1.79
CA LYS A 156 -19.58 -3.19 -1.27
C LYS A 156 -20.40 -3.84 -2.40
N VAL A 157 -21.03 -4.97 -2.12
CA VAL A 157 -21.96 -5.62 -3.04
C VAL A 157 -23.27 -4.83 -3.10
N GLY A 158 -23.67 -4.38 -4.29
CA GLY A 158 -24.94 -3.68 -4.54
C GLY A 158 -24.91 -2.16 -4.40
N SER A 159 -23.73 -1.54 -4.36
CA SER A 159 -23.55 -0.08 -4.53
C SER A 159 -23.41 0.32 -5.99
#